data_AF-A0A9Q8QAD3-F1
#
_entry.id   AF-A0A9Q8QAD3-F1
#
_cell.length_a   1.000
_cell.length_b   1.000
_cell.length_c   1.000
_cell.angle_alpha   90.00
_cell.angle_beta   90.00
_cell.angle_gamma   90.00
#
_symmetry.space_group_name_H-M   'P 1'
#
loop_
_entity.id
_entity.type
_entity.pdbx_description
1 polymer ?
#
loop_
_entity_poly.entity_id
_entity_poly.type
_entity_poly.pdbx_seq_one_letter_code
_entity_poly.pdbx_strand_id
1 'polypeptide(L)'
;MQHHSDMAAQITSTLEAVTARLLWWAQPWTAHLSRLAVLRILARITTGSLLVIDESRATKHVFGHSPLTGEDHEAAGGASVPPSLHVELVVKSEAFWSRLLFLADIGFAECYMLGDVECNDLTAFFQLFISNRAELGNGETVFSMLPSAIATIGRPTNSRATSLLNTAAHYDISNDMFAAFLSKDMTYSCPIWRTAPAREPRGEVESLQDAQHRKLQRFIQGARIAASDHVLEIGTGWGSFAIEAVKQTGCRITSITLSRRQKELAERRVKLAGLAHRIEVKFMDYRDLPTPEKPFDKIISIEMIEAVGKAHLAEYFAAIHTLLNPDTGIAMFQCITIPEALHAAGDGKSG
;
A
#
# COMPACT_ATOMS: atom_id res chain seq x y z
N MET A 1 11.94 50.42 -29.99
CA MET A 1 10.82 49.48 -30.20
C MET A 1 11.29 48.09 -30.63
N GLN A 2 12.26 47.98 -31.56
CA GLN A 2 12.87 46.69 -31.98
C GLN A 2 13.50 45.88 -30.82
N HIS A 3 14.28 46.52 -29.95
CA HIS A 3 15.02 45.82 -28.88
C HIS A 3 14.15 45.11 -27.83
N HIS A 4 12.93 45.60 -27.58
CA HIS A 4 12.01 44.95 -26.64
C HIS A 4 11.28 43.74 -27.26
N SER A 5 11.11 43.74 -28.59
CA SER A 5 10.54 42.61 -29.34
C SER A 5 11.51 41.42 -29.35
N ASP A 6 12.79 41.69 -29.57
CA ASP A 6 13.81 40.63 -29.64
C ASP A 6 14.03 39.96 -28.28
N MET A 7 14.01 40.73 -27.19
CA MET A 7 14.17 40.19 -25.83
C MET A 7 12.98 39.33 -25.41
N ALA A 8 11.75 39.70 -25.80
CA ALA A 8 10.56 38.90 -25.55
C ALA A 8 10.57 37.59 -26.35
N ALA A 9 10.97 37.63 -27.63
CA ALA A 9 11.10 36.43 -28.46
C ALA A 9 12.15 35.45 -27.91
N GLN A 10 13.26 35.97 -27.38
CA GLN A 10 14.36 35.17 -26.84
C GLN A 10 14.00 34.52 -25.49
N ILE A 11 13.20 35.20 -24.66
CA ILE A 11 12.66 34.65 -23.40
C ILE A 11 11.62 33.55 -23.70
N THR A 12 10.73 33.76 -24.68
CA THR A 12 9.76 32.75 -25.09
C THR A 12 10.46 31.50 -25.66
N SER A 13 11.49 31.67 -26.50
CA SER A 13 12.22 30.53 -27.07
C SER A 13 13.03 29.75 -26.02
N THR A 14 13.54 30.42 -24.96
CA THR A 14 14.22 29.73 -23.87
C THR A 14 13.25 29.01 -22.94
N LEU A 15 12.09 29.61 -22.64
CA LEU A 15 11.01 28.93 -21.93
C LEU A 15 10.52 27.70 -22.70
N GLU A 16 10.25 27.83 -24.00
CA GLU A 16 9.85 26.72 -24.87
C GLU A 16 10.90 25.61 -24.90
N ALA A 17 12.20 25.95 -25.03
CA ALA A 17 13.28 24.97 -25.02
C ALA A 17 13.46 24.28 -23.66
N VAL A 18 13.22 24.99 -22.55
CA VAL A 18 13.25 24.42 -21.19
C VAL A 18 12.03 23.52 -20.95
N THR A 19 10.83 23.93 -21.38
CA THR A 19 9.64 23.07 -21.35
C THR A 19 9.77 21.86 -22.28
N ALA A 20 10.37 22.01 -23.46
CA ALA A 20 10.61 20.89 -24.38
C ALA A 20 11.66 19.90 -23.83
N ARG A 21 12.62 20.37 -23.02
CA ARG A 21 13.57 19.52 -22.28
C ARG A 21 12.94 18.88 -21.03
N LEU A 22 11.96 19.52 -20.39
CA LEU A 22 11.25 18.99 -19.22
C LEU A 22 10.07 18.06 -19.61
N LEU A 23 9.52 18.22 -20.82
CA LEU A 23 8.39 17.49 -21.39
C LEU A 23 8.79 16.74 -22.67
N TRP A 24 10.05 16.34 -22.82
CA TRP A 24 10.55 15.64 -24.00
C TRP A 24 9.80 14.33 -24.28
N TRP A 25 9.23 13.72 -23.23
CA TRP A 25 8.37 12.54 -23.29
C TRP A 25 6.99 12.81 -23.89
N ALA A 26 6.54 14.08 -23.95
CA ALA A 26 5.26 14.49 -24.53
C ALA A 26 5.34 14.77 -26.05
N GLN A 27 6.47 14.46 -26.70
CA GLN A 27 6.61 14.65 -28.14
C GLN A 27 5.85 13.53 -28.91
N PRO A 28 5.13 13.83 -30.00
CA PRO A 28 4.32 12.82 -30.70
C PRO A 28 5.10 11.60 -31.22
N TRP A 29 6.39 11.79 -31.58
CA TRP A 29 7.24 10.71 -32.07
C TRP A 29 7.69 9.76 -30.95
N THR A 30 7.89 10.26 -29.72
CA THR A 30 8.21 9.42 -28.57
C THR A 30 7.03 8.53 -28.21
N ALA A 31 5.81 9.07 -28.25
CA ALA A 31 4.59 8.31 -28.01
C ALA A 31 4.42 7.12 -28.98
N HIS A 32 4.73 7.31 -30.27
CA HIS A 32 4.63 6.21 -31.25
C HIS A 32 5.59 5.05 -30.97
N LEU A 33 6.87 5.35 -30.73
CA LEU A 33 7.86 4.32 -30.40
C LEU A 33 7.56 3.67 -29.05
N SER A 34 7.16 4.48 -28.06
CA SER A 34 6.77 3.98 -26.74
C SER A 34 5.58 3.02 -26.83
N ARG A 35 4.58 3.36 -27.64
CA ARG A 35 3.43 2.49 -27.91
C ARG A 35 3.86 1.15 -28.48
N LEU A 36 4.70 1.13 -29.52
CA LEU A 36 5.17 -0.13 -30.10
C LEU A 36 5.94 -1.00 -29.08
N ALA A 37 6.75 -0.38 -28.22
CA ALA A 37 7.45 -1.08 -27.15
C ALA A 37 6.49 -1.66 -26.11
N VAL A 38 5.54 -0.85 -25.62
CA VAL A 38 4.54 -1.30 -24.64
C VAL A 38 3.67 -2.42 -25.19
N LEU A 39 3.14 -2.29 -26.40
CA LEU A 39 2.30 -3.33 -27.02
C LEU A 39 3.06 -4.66 -27.18
N ARG A 40 4.36 -4.62 -27.49
CA ARG A 40 5.21 -5.83 -27.53
C ARG A 40 5.38 -6.49 -26.18
N ILE A 41 5.38 -5.72 -25.09
CA ILE A 41 5.46 -6.27 -23.73
C ILE A 41 4.11 -6.88 -23.34
N LEU A 42 3.01 -6.16 -23.60
CA LEU A 42 1.66 -6.67 -23.34
C LEU A 42 1.36 -7.95 -24.14
N ALA A 43 1.97 -8.14 -25.31
CA ALA A 43 1.87 -9.38 -26.09
C ALA A 43 2.43 -10.63 -25.37
N ARG A 44 3.12 -10.46 -24.24
CA ARG A 44 3.61 -11.58 -23.41
C ARG A 44 2.61 -12.01 -22.33
N ILE A 45 1.42 -11.39 -22.25
CA ILE A 45 0.35 -11.85 -21.35
C ILE A 45 -0.08 -13.26 -21.79
N THR A 46 0.00 -14.21 -20.87
CA THR A 46 -0.39 -15.62 -21.07
C THR A 46 -1.61 -16.01 -20.26
N THR A 47 -1.79 -15.42 -19.08
CA THR A 47 -2.90 -15.66 -18.15
C THR A 47 -3.91 -14.53 -18.21
N GLY A 48 -5.19 -14.84 -18.50
CA GLY A 48 -6.26 -13.84 -18.64
C GLY A 48 -6.23 -13.10 -19.99
N SER A 49 -7.00 -12.01 -20.08
CA SER A 49 -7.13 -11.20 -21.29
C SER A 49 -7.14 -9.69 -21.00
N LEU A 50 -6.46 -8.94 -21.86
CA LEU A 50 -6.43 -7.49 -21.84
C LEU A 50 -6.86 -6.94 -23.20
N LEU A 51 -7.98 -6.22 -23.21
CA LEU A 51 -8.42 -5.40 -24.34
C LEU A 51 -7.90 -3.97 -24.13
N VAL A 52 -7.10 -3.48 -25.07
CA VAL A 52 -6.67 -2.08 -25.11
C VAL A 52 -7.36 -1.37 -26.25
N ILE A 53 -8.20 -0.38 -25.92
CA ILE A 53 -8.88 0.51 -26.86
C ILE A 53 -8.10 1.83 -26.89
N ASP A 54 -7.37 2.08 -27.95
CA ASP A 54 -6.63 3.32 -28.16
C ASP A 54 -7.49 4.30 -28.98
N GLU A 55 -8.27 5.13 -28.28
CA GLU A 55 -9.16 6.12 -28.89
C GLU A 55 -8.38 7.20 -29.62
N SER A 56 -7.19 7.54 -29.12
CA SER A 56 -6.30 8.54 -29.73
C SER A 56 -5.90 8.16 -31.16
N ARG A 57 -5.92 6.87 -31.50
CA ARG A 57 -5.60 6.33 -32.82
C ARG A 57 -6.69 5.49 -33.47
N ALA A 58 -7.86 5.39 -32.85
CA ALA A 58 -8.95 4.48 -33.26
C ALA A 58 -8.48 3.03 -33.50
N THR A 59 -7.60 2.49 -32.62
CA THR A 59 -7.11 1.11 -32.73
C THR A 59 -7.52 0.26 -31.53
N LYS A 60 -7.63 -1.06 -31.74
CA LYS A 60 -7.91 -2.03 -30.67
C LYS A 60 -6.87 -3.14 -30.69
N HIS A 61 -6.39 -3.54 -29.52
CA HIS A 61 -5.44 -4.62 -29.33
C HIS A 61 -5.97 -5.59 -28.28
N VAL A 62 -5.88 -6.88 -28.54
CA VAL A 62 -6.25 -7.92 -27.58
C VAL A 62 -5.01 -8.73 -27.25
N PHE A 63 -4.75 -8.91 -25.97
CA PHE A 63 -3.62 -9.67 -25.45
C PHE A 63 -4.10 -10.79 -24.53
N GLY A 64 -3.35 -11.89 -24.47
CA GLY A 64 -3.72 -13.09 -23.70
C GLY A 64 -4.82 -13.93 -24.37
N HIS A 65 -5.35 -14.89 -23.62
CA HIS A 65 -6.38 -15.80 -24.10
C HIS A 65 -7.76 -15.22 -23.79
N SER A 66 -8.49 -14.83 -24.82
CA SER A 66 -9.88 -14.40 -24.68
C SER A 66 -10.79 -15.62 -24.55
N PRO A 67 -11.69 -15.69 -23.56
CA PRO A 67 -12.73 -16.73 -23.53
C PRO A 67 -13.70 -16.62 -24.71
N LEU A 68 -13.62 -15.55 -25.53
CA LEU A 68 -14.43 -15.38 -26.74
C LEU A 68 -13.94 -16.24 -27.93
N THR A 69 -12.76 -16.87 -27.84
CA THR A 69 -12.31 -17.89 -28.78
C THR A 69 -12.42 -19.25 -28.09
N GLY A 70 -13.59 -19.88 -28.20
CA GLY A 70 -13.96 -21.09 -27.46
C GLY A 70 -13.16 -22.33 -27.84
N GLU A 71 -12.02 -22.53 -27.20
CA GLU A 71 -11.40 -23.85 -27.04
C GLU A 71 -11.11 -24.09 -25.55
N ASP A 72 -12.05 -24.77 -24.90
CA ASP A 72 -11.89 -25.27 -23.53
C ASP A 72 -10.85 -26.39 -23.53
N HIS A 73 -9.62 -26.08 -23.12
CA HIS A 73 -8.66 -27.11 -22.71
C HIS A 73 -8.82 -27.39 -21.21
N GLU A 74 -9.47 -28.52 -20.90
CA GLU A 74 -9.44 -29.13 -19.56
C GLU A 74 -7.99 -29.38 -19.13
N ALA A 75 -7.45 -28.53 -18.27
CA ALA A 75 -6.19 -28.78 -17.59
C ALA A 75 -6.44 -29.62 -16.33
N ALA A 76 -5.87 -30.82 -16.31
CA ALA A 76 -5.85 -31.71 -15.16
C ALA A 76 -5.01 -31.11 -14.02
N GLY A 77 -5.58 -31.01 -12.82
CA GLY A 77 -4.85 -30.90 -11.56
C GLY A 77 -5.02 -29.57 -10.80
N GLY A 78 -5.93 -29.58 -9.82
CA GLY A 78 -5.62 -29.07 -8.47
C GLY A 78 -5.28 -27.59 -8.28
N ALA A 79 -5.93 -26.65 -8.97
CA ALA A 79 -6.12 -25.28 -8.49
C ALA A 79 -7.33 -24.68 -9.22
N SER A 80 -8.28 -24.10 -8.49
CA SER A 80 -9.42 -23.43 -9.12
C SER A 80 -8.90 -22.30 -10.03
N VAL A 81 -9.03 -22.46 -11.34
CA VAL A 81 -8.76 -21.42 -12.33
C VAL A 81 -9.66 -20.23 -11.97
N PRO A 82 -9.13 -19.03 -11.67
CA PRO A 82 -9.97 -17.88 -11.40
C PRO A 82 -10.85 -17.61 -12.62
N PRO A 83 -12.12 -17.20 -12.44
CA PRO A 83 -12.97 -16.80 -13.56
C PRO A 83 -12.19 -15.82 -14.42
N SER A 84 -12.15 -16.11 -15.72
CA SER A 84 -11.24 -15.51 -16.71
C SER A 84 -11.04 -14.02 -16.43
N LEU A 85 -9.84 -13.65 -15.95
CA LEU A 85 -9.48 -12.25 -15.73
C LEU A 85 -9.60 -11.52 -17.06
N HIS A 86 -10.60 -10.64 -17.19
CA HIS A 86 -10.82 -9.85 -18.39
C HIS A 86 -10.79 -8.37 -18.03
N VAL A 87 -9.88 -7.64 -18.65
CA VAL A 87 -9.63 -6.24 -18.34
C VAL A 87 -9.73 -5.43 -19.62
N GLU A 88 -10.44 -4.30 -19.54
CA GLU A 88 -10.54 -3.31 -20.59
C GLU A 88 -9.82 -2.03 -20.16
N LEU A 89 -8.91 -1.58 -21.01
CA LEU A 89 -8.14 -0.36 -20.84
C LEU A 89 -8.42 0.57 -22.01
N VAL A 90 -8.96 1.76 -21.73
CA VAL A 90 -9.28 2.77 -22.74
C VAL A 90 -8.24 3.88 -22.66
N VAL A 91 -7.37 3.98 -23.66
CA VAL A 91 -6.33 5.00 -23.78
C VAL A 91 -6.91 6.20 -24.52
N LYS A 92 -7.06 7.32 -23.81
CA LYS A 92 -7.62 8.57 -24.32
C LYS A 92 -6.56 9.51 -24.89
N SER A 93 -5.33 9.40 -24.41
CA SER A 93 -4.23 10.32 -24.73
C SER A 93 -2.96 9.57 -25.13
N GLU A 94 -2.28 10.03 -26.19
CA GLU A 94 -1.02 9.43 -26.64
C GLU A 94 0.10 9.52 -25.59
N ALA A 95 0.02 10.50 -24.68
CA ALA A 95 0.97 10.68 -23.59
C ALA A 95 1.02 9.48 -22.63
N PHE A 96 -0.06 8.69 -22.59
CA PHE A 96 -0.11 7.44 -21.84
C PHE A 96 1.05 6.50 -22.18
N TRP A 97 1.33 6.32 -23.48
CA TRP A 97 2.32 5.35 -23.93
C TRP A 97 3.74 5.70 -23.47
N SER A 98 4.09 6.98 -23.57
CA SER A 98 5.38 7.49 -23.10
C SER A 98 5.49 7.42 -21.57
N ARG A 99 4.45 7.83 -20.84
CA ARG A 99 4.47 7.78 -19.37
C ARG A 99 4.52 6.35 -18.87
N LEU A 100 3.75 5.44 -19.44
CA LEU A 100 3.79 4.03 -19.07
C LEU A 100 5.17 3.41 -19.36
N LEU A 101 5.79 3.71 -20.50
CA LEU A 101 7.10 3.15 -20.81
C LEU A 101 8.21 3.72 -19.90
N PHE A 102 8.22 5.02 -19.67
CA PHE A 102 9.34 5.69 -18.99
C PHE A 102 9.15 5.85 -17.49
N LEU A 103 7.92 5.84 -16.98
CA LEU A 103 7.56 6.04 -15.57
C LEU A 103 6.82 4.83 -14.97
N ALA A 104 6.62 3.76 -15.74
CA ALA A 104 6.03 2.48 -15.29
C ALA A 104 4.72 2.67 -14.49
N ASP A 105 4.70 2.18 -13.25
CA ASP A 105 3.55 2.23 -12.33
C ASP A 105 3.14 3.66 -11.96
N ILE A 106 4.10 4.55 -11.72
CA ILE A 106 3.85 5.98 -11.49
C ILE A 106 3.22 6.61 -12.73
N GLY A 107 3.76 6.30 -13.91
CA GLY A 107 3.23 6.79 -15.18
C GLY A 107 1.78 6.36 -15.41
N PHE A 108 1.46 5.10 -15.10
CA PHE A 108 0.09 4.61 -15.14
C PHE A 108 -0.81 5.37 -14.16
N ALA A 109 -0.39 5.51 -12.90
CA ALA A 109 -1.17 6.17 -11.86
C ALA A 109 -1.47 7.64 -12.21
N GLU A 110 -0.48 8.39 -12.69
CA GLU A 110 -0.66 9.77 -13.14
C GLU A 110 -1.64 9.84 -14.32
N CYS A 111 -1.51 8.96 -15.31
CA CYS A 111 -2.43 8.93 -16.45
C CYS A 111 -3.87 8.63 -16.01
N TYR A 112 -4.05 7.69 -15.07
CA TYR A 112 -5.37 7.34 -14.56
C TYR A 112 -5.98 8.53 -13.80
N MET A 113 -5.20 9.20 -12.95
CA MET A 113 -5.66 10.39 -12.21
C MET A 113 -6.00 11.58 -13.12
N LEU A 114 -5.28 11.74 -14.24
CA LEU A 114 -5.52 12.80 -15.22
C LEU A 114 -6.63 12.45 -16.23
N GLY A 115 -7.12 11.22 -16.24
CA GLY A 115 -8.09 10.75 -17.25
C GLY A 115 -7.48 10.50 -18.63
N ASP A 116 -6.15 10.39 -18.73
CA ASP A 116 -5.45 9.99 -19.96
C ASP A 116 -5.68 8.50 -20.30
N VAL A 117 -6.05 7.71 -19.30
CA VAL A 117 -6.42 6.30 -19.43
C VAL A 117 -7.58 5.96 -18.48
N GLU A 118 -8.50 5.12 -18.93
CA GLU A 118 -9.56 4.53 -18.11
C GLU A 118 -9.42 3.02 -18.05
N CYS A 119 -9.85 2.43 -16.93
CA CYS A 119 -9.83 0.99 -16.72
C CYS A 119 -11.15 0.55 -16.10
N ASN A 120 -11.74 -0.51 -16.64
CA ASN A 120 -13.03 -1.02 -16.17
C ASN A 120 -12.96 -1.63 -14.75
N ASP A 121 -11.84 -2.25 -14.41
CA ASP A 121 -11.59 -2.85 -13.10
C ASP A 121 -10.08 -2.81 -12.80
N LEU A 122 -9.67 -1.82 -11.99
CA LEU A 122 -8.28 -1.68 -11.55
C LEU A 122 -7.79 -2.90 -10.75
N THR A 123 -8.66 -3.57 -10.02
CA THR A 123 -8.28 -4.75 -9.23
C THR A 123 -7.95 -5.91 -10.15
N ALA A 124 -8.81 -6.17 -11.13
CA ALA A 124 -8.56 -7.17 -12.16
C ALA A 124 -7.34 -6.82 -13.02
N PHE A 125 -7.13 -5.53 -13.33
CA PHE A 125 -5.92 -5.05 -14.00
C PHE A 125 -4.66 -5.43 -13.22
N PHE A 126 -4.52 -5.04 -11.96
CA PHE A 126 -3.33 -5.39 -11.20
C PHE A 126 -3.17 -6.90 -10.98
N GLN A 127 -4.28 -7.64 -10.79
CA GLN A 127 -4.25 -9.10 -10.71
C GLN A 127 -3.73 -9.75 -12.00
N LEU A 128 -4.13 -9.22 -13.16
CA LEU A 128 -3.62 -9.67 -14.46
C LEU A 128 -2.10 -9.49 -14.53
N PHE A 129 -1.57 -8.33 -14.15
CA PHE A 129 -0.12 -8.09 -14.15
C PHE A 129 0.63 -8.95 -13.14
N ILE A 130 0.06 -9.16 -11.93
CA ILE A 130 0.64 -10.06 -10.91
C ILE A 130 0.70 -11.51 -11.41
N SER A 131 -0.36 -11.99 -12.07
CA SER A 131 -0.43 -13.34 -12.65
C SER A 131 0.57 -13.53 -13.80
N ASN A 132 0.91 -12.47 -14.54
CA ASN A 132 1.83 -12.51 -15.68
C ASN A 132 3.23 -11.96 -15.36
N ARG A 133 3.58 -11.78 -14.07
CA ARG A 133 4.81 -11.09 -13.66
C ARG A 133 6.10 -11.66 -14.29
N ALA A 134 6.18 -12.98 -14.44
CA ALA A 134 7.38 -13.64 -14.98
C ALA A 134 7.55 -13.34 -16.47
N GLU A 135 6.45 -13.32 -17.22
CA GLU A 135 6.42 -13.12 -18.68
C GLU A 135 6.58 -11.64 -19.06
N LEU A 136 5.99 -10.74 -18.25
CA LEU A 136 6.12 -9.29 -18.42
C LEU A 136 7.49 -8.77 -17.96
N GLY A 137 8.26 -9.59 -17.25
CA GLY A 137 9.66 -9.37 -16.88
C GLY A 137 9.91 -9.52 -15.39
N ASN A 138 10.87 -10.37 -15.03
CA ASN A 138 11.48 -10.45 -13.70
C ASN A 138 12.31 -9.20 -13.40
N GLY A 139 11.70 -8.06 -13.12
CA GLY A 139 12.45 -7.07 -12.33
C GLY A 139 13.65 -6.40 -13.04
N GLU A 140 14.00 -6.74 -14.29
CA GLU A 140 15.29 -6.29 -14.85
C GLU A 140 15.28 -5.63 -16.24
N THR A 141 14.18 -5.23 -16.90
CA THR A 141 14.41 -4.46 -18.16
C THR A 141 13.36 -3.46 -18.64
N VAL A 142 12.08 -3.52 -18.25
CA VAL A 142 11.14 -2.46 -18.68
C VAL A 142 10.16 -2.00 -17.60
N PHE A 143 9.65 -2.91 -16.77
CA PHE A 143 8.75 -2.56 -15.65
C PHE A 143 9.47 -2.34 -14.32
N SER A 144 10.79 -2.29 -14.35
CA SER A 144 11.59 -2.65 -13.18
C SER A 144 13.01 -2.08 -13.15
N MET A 145 13.42 -1.47 -14.26
CA MET A 145 14.53 -0.52 -14.31
C MET A 145 14.04 0.94 -14.22
N LEU A 146 12.90 1.17 -13.58
CA LEU A 146 12.81 2.33 -12.72
C LEU A 146 12.91 1.83 -11.29
N PRO A 147 14.09 1.95 -10.68
CA PRO A 147 14.18 1.74 -9.26
C PRO A 147 13.16 2.69 -8.61
N SER A 148 12.54 2.21 -7.55
CA SER A 148 12.62 2.79 -6.22
C SER A 148 13.49 4.05 -6.01
N ALA A 149 14.39 4.50 -6.89
CA ALA A 149 15.21 5.69 -6.83
C ALA A 149 14.44 7.02 -6.86
N ILE A 150 13.26 7.18 -7.47
CA ILE A 150 12.47 8.42 -7.26
C ILE A 150 11.65 8.34 -5.96
N ALA A 151 11.33 7.13 -5.49
CA ALA A 151 10.86 6.90 -4.12
C ALA A 151 12.01 6.90 -3.07
N THR A 152 13.28 6.85 -3.47
CA THR A 152 14.47 6.81 -2.58
C THR A 152 15.22 8.14 -2.59
N ILE A 153 15.05 8.97 -3.62
CA ILE A 153 15.50 10.38 -3.63
C ILE A 153 14.52 11.27 -2.83
N GLY A 154 13.36 10.74 -2.45
CA GLY A 154 12.37 11.44 -1.63
C GLY A 154 12.01 10.77 -0.31
N ARG A 155 12.35 9.50 -0.06
CA ARG A 155 12.23 8.91 1.29
C ARG A 155 13.45 9.36 2.07
N PRO A 156 13.31 10.28 3.03
CA PRO A 156 14.40 10.46 3.95
C PRO A 156 14.55 9.11 4.68
N THR A 157 15.76 8.75 5.05
CA THR A 157 16.01 7.56 5.89
C THR A 157 15.04 7.57 7.07
N ASN A 158 14.63 6.40 7.61
CA ASN A 158 13.72 6.29 8.76
C ASN A 158 14.36 6.75 10.10
N SER A 159 15.06 7.88 10.04
CA SER A 159 15.42 8.71 11.17
C SER A 159 14.17 9.09 11.96
N ARG A 160 14.35 9.41 13.24
CA ARG A 160 13.29 9.87 14.13
C ARG A 160 12.50 11.05 13.52
N ALA A 161 13.22 12.02 12.96
CA ALA A 161 12.63 13.21 12.33
C ALA A 161 11.79 12.86 11.09
N THR A 162 12.27 11.91 10.30
CA THR A 162 11.56 11.43 9.10
C THR A 162 10.31 10.62 9.43
N SER A 163 10.38 9.79 10.46
CA SER A 163 9.24 8.95 10.88
C SER A 163 8.06 9.84 11.28
N LEU A 164 8.34 10.92 12.02
CA LEU A 164 7.36 11.96 12.35
C LEU A 164 6.79 12.65 11.10
N LEU A 165 7.63 13.00 10.12
CA LEU A 165 7.21 13.66 8.88
C LEU A 165 6.37 12.74 7.97
N ASN A 166 6.76 11.48 7.82
CA ASN A 166 6.03 10.49 7.02
C ASN A 166 4.67 10.16 7.63
N THR A 167 4.59 9.99 8.96
CA THR A 167 3.31 9.76 9.65
C THR A 167 2.40 10.98 9.59
N ALA A 168 2.96 12.20 9.70
CA ALA A 168 2.20 13.44 9.51
C ALA A 168 1.70 13.58 8.05
N ALA A 169 2.48 13.24 7.04
CA ALA A 169 2.03 13.36 5.64
C ALA A 169 0.87 12.41 5.30
N HIS A 170 0.83 11.19 5.85
CA HIS A 170 -0.15 10.16 5.46
C HIS A 170 -1.40 10.06 6.36
N TYR A 171 -1.30 10.38 7.66
CA TYR A 171 -2.44 10.27 8.59
C TYR A 171 -2.98 11.64 9.07
N ASP A 172 -2.33 12.74 8.68
CA ASP A 172 -2.80 14.11 8.93
C ASP A 172 -3.60 14.65 7.73
N ILE A 173 -4.19 13.77 6.91
CA ILE A 173 -4.97 14.13 5.72
C ILE A 173 -6.42 14.48 6.11
N SER A 174 -7.13 13.65 6.90
CA SER A 174 -8.34 13.99 7.68
C SER A 174 -8.94 12.71 8.30
N ASN A 175 -9.44 12.77 9.54
CA ASN A 175 -10.17 11.64 10.13
C ASN A 175 -11.48 11.34 9.37
N ASP A 176 -12.10 12.35 8.77
CA ASP A 176 -13.37 12.21 8.04
C ASP A 176 -13.17 11.40 6.74
N MET A 177 -12.01 11.56 6.10
CA MET A 177 -11.65 10.76 4.92
C MET A 177 -11.60 9.28 5.28
N PHE A 178 -10.89 8.92 6.36
CA PHE A 178 -10.82 7.54 6.83
C PHE A 178 -12.19 7.02 7.29
N ALA A 179 -12.97 7.84 7.99
CA ALA A 179 -14.31 7.46 8.44
C ALA A 179 -15.28 7.16 7.28
N ALA A 180 -15.03 7.69 6.07
CA ALA A 180 -15.88 7.45 4.90
C ALA A 180 -15.79 6.02 4.36
N PHE A 181 -14.69 5.30 4.58
CA PHE A 181 -14.48 3.96 4.03
C PHE A 181 -14.08 2.89 5.06
N LEU A 182 -13.70 3.27 6.29
CA LEU A 182 -13.45 2.33 7.37
C LEU A 182 -14.73 1.92 8.10
N SER A 183 -14.66 0.80 8.81
CA SER A 183 -15.67 0.43 9.80
C SER A 183 -15.70 1.42 10.97
N LYS A 184 -16.79 1.42 11.75
CA LYS A 184 -17.03 2.38 12.87
C LYS A 184 -15.95 2.36 13.95
N ASP A 185 -15.25 1.24 14.08
CA ASP A 185 -14.12 1.07 14.98
C ASP A 185 -12.86 1.82 14.51
N MET A 186 -12.85 2.36 13.28
CA MET A 186 -11.74 3.10 12.67
C MET A 186 -10.46 2.25 12.57
N THR A 187 -10.59 0.95 12.30
CA THR A 187 -9.43 0.06 12.15
C THR A 187 -8.94 0.08 10.70
N TYR A 188 -7.76 0.65 10.48
CA TYR A 188 -7.08 0.61 9.18
C TYR A 188 -5.93 -0.41 9.20
N SER A 189 -6.32 -1.67 9.10
CA SER A 189 -5.42 -2.83 8.95
C SER A 189 -6.20 -4.00 8.35
N CYS A 190 -5.53 -5.04 7.88
CA CYS A 190 -6.19 -6.22 7.33
C CYS A 190 -7.11 -6.89 8.38
N PRO A 191 -8.41 -7.12 8.06
CA PRO A 191 -9.35 -7.85 8.93
C PRO A 191 -9.19 -9.38 8.77
N ILE A 192 -9.88 -10.15 9.62
CA ILE A 192 -9.97 -11.61 9.48
C ILE A 192 -11.41 -12.01 9.17
N TRP A 193 -11.66 -12.40 7.92
CA TRP A 193 -12.95 -12.88 7.44
C TRP A 193 -13.21 -14.34 7.84
N ARG A 194 -14.48 -14.72 8.12
CA ARG A 194 -14.86 -16.13 8.36
C ARG A 194 -14.77 -16.98 7.10
N THR A 195 -15.22 -16.40 6.01
CA THR A 195 -15.23 -16.98 4.67
C THR A 195 -14.56 -15.99 3.74
N ALA A 196 -13.83 -16.49 2.74
CA ALA A 196 -13.23 -15.62 1.75
C ALA A 196 -14.36 -14.79 1.10
N PRO A 197 -14.23 -13.44 1.04
CA PRO A 197 -15.23 -12.62 0.39
C PRO A 197 -15.34 -13.07 -1.07
N ALA A 198 -16.50 -13.62 -1.44
CA ALA A 198 -16.75 -14.01 -2.83
C ALA A 198 -16.86 -12.75 -3.68
N ARG A 199 -16.26 -12.77 -4.89
CA ARG A 199 -16.42 -11.68 -5.89
C ARG A 199 -17.88 -11.41 -6.22
N GLU A 200 -18.71 -12.45 -6.18
CA GLU A 200 -20.16 -12.34 -6.19
C GLU A 200 -20.70 -12.89 -4.87
N PRO A 201 -21.27 -12.05 -3.99
CA PRO A 201 -21.80 -12.52 -2.73
C PRO A 201 -23.03 -13.41 -2.98
N ARG A 202 -22.83 -14.73 -2.94
CA ARG A 202 -23.92 -15.70 -2.79
C ARG A 202 -24.06 -16.01 -1.30
N GLY A 203 -24.83 -15.19 -0.59
CA GLY A 203 -25.13 -15.38 0.84
C GLY A 203 -24.97 -14.12 1.69
N GLU A 204 -25.09 -14.28 3.01
CA GLU A 204 -24.86 -13.20 3.98
C GLU A 204 -23.39 -12.76 3.93
N VAL A 205 -23.18 -11.50 3.53
CA VAL A 205 -21.85 -10.87 3.53
C VAL A 205 -21.55 -10.44 4.96
N GLU A 206 -20.51 -11.02 5.53
CA GLU A 206 -19.96 -10.54 6.80
C GLU A 206 -19.62 -9.05 6.72
N SER A 207 -19.91 -8.28 7.77
CA SER A 207 -19.54 -6.87 7.78
C SER A 207 -18.04 -6.68 8.02
N LEU A 208 -17.45 -5.61 7.44
CA LEU A 208 -16.07 -5.23 7.73
C LEU A 208 -15.83 -5.06 9.23
N GLN A 209 -16.81 -4.53 9.95
CA GLN A 209 -16.73 -4.34 11.40
C GLN A 209 -16.61 -5.68 12.15
N ASP A 210 -17.37 -6.70 11.75
CA ASP A 210 -17.30 -8.03 12.38
C ASP A 210 -15.96 -8.73 12.09
N ALA A 211 -15.44 -8.55 10.88
CA ALA A 211 -14.14 -9.08 10.47
C ALA A 211 -12.97 -8.37 11.18
N GLN A 212 -13.07 -7.05 11.40
CA GLN A 212 -12.12 -6.29 12.22
C GLN A 212 -12.20 -6.70 13.69
N HIS A 213 -13.41 -6.78 14.25
CA HIS A 213 -13.59 -7.20 15.63
C HIS A 213 -12.99 -8.59 15.87
N ARG A 214 -13.20 -9.55 14.96
CA ARG A 214 -12.56 -10.87 15.03
C ARG A 214 -11.04 -10.80 15.00
N LYS A 215 -10.46 -9.95 14.15
CA LYS A 215 -9.02 -9.73 14.16
C LYS A 215 -8.56 -9.25 15.54
N LEU A 216 -9.24 -8.29 16.15
CA LEU A 216 -8.93 -7.82 17.50
C LEU A 216 -9.07 -8.94 18.54
N GLN A 217 -10.11 -9.78 18.46
CA GLN A 217 -10.29 -10.95 19.33
C GLN A 217 -9.11 -11.92 19.24
N ARG A 218 -8.67 -12.20 18.02
CA ARG A 218 -7.52 -13.09 17.78
C ARG A 218 -6.25 -12.55 18.43
N PHE A 219 -6.05 -11.24 18.43
CA PHE A 219 -4.92 -10.62 19.11
C PHE A 219 -5.01 -10.72 20.63
N ILE A 220 -6.19 -10.41 21.20
CA ILE A 220 -6.42 -10.49 22.65
C ILE A 220 -6.21 -11.92 23.16
N GLN A 221 -6.80 -12.90 22.48
CA GLN A 221 -6.70 -14.31 22.83
C GLN A 221 -5.31 -14.90 22.54
N GLY A 222 -4.75 -14.57 21.38
CA GLY A 222 -3.43 -15.07 20.94
C GLY A 222 -2.30 -14.59 21.84
N ALA A 223 -2.37 -13.33 22.30
CA ALA A 223 -1.45 -12.81 23.29
C ALA A 223 -1.78 -13.22 24.74
N ARG A 224 -2.90 -13.91 24.98
CA ARG A 224 -3.35 -14.36 26.31
C ARG A 224 -3.46 -13.19 27.31
N ILE A 225 -4.05 -12.09 26.86
CA ILE A 225 -4.17 -10.87 27.68
C ILE A 225 -5.12 -11.14 28.87
N ALA A 226 -4.63 -10.87 30.08
CA ALA A 226 -5.39 -11.01 31.32
C ALA A 226 -5.62 -9.65 32.00
N ALA A 227 -6.55 -9.61 32.96
CA ALA A 227 -6.90 -8.39 33.71
C ALA A 227 -5.73 -7.76 34.47
N SER A 228 -4.76 -8.56 34.89
CA SER A 228 -3.56 -8.13 35.61
C SER A 228 -2.47 -7.57 34.70
N ASP A 229 -2.58 -7.76 33.39
CA ASP A 229 -1.52 -7.40 32.44
C ASP A 229 -1.45 -5.90 32.18
N HIS A 230 -0.22 -5.42 32.00
CA HIS A 230 0.06 -4.16 31.34
C HIS A 230 0.55 -4.41 29.91
N VAL A 231 -0.25 -3.96 28.94
CA VAL A 231 0.00 -4.13 27.51
C VAL A 231 0.60 -2.86 26.91
N LEU A 232 1.63 -2.99 26.10
CA LEU A 232 2.10 -1.96 25.18
C LEU A 232 1.48 -2.19 23.80
N GLU A 233 0.79 -1.19 23.27
CA GLU A 233 0.37 -1.15 21.87
C GLU A 233 1.28 -0.19 21.11
N ILE A 234 2.06 -0.72 20.16
CA ILE A 234 2.90 0.07 19.24
C ILE A 234 2.08 0.34 17.98
N GLY A 235 1.67 1.59 17.79
CA GLY A 235 0.78 2.00 16.71
C GLY A 235 -0.69 2.07 17.13
N THR A 236 -1.07 3.16 17.81
CA THR A 236 -2.44 3.37 18.34
C THR A 236 -3.55 3.25 17.29
N GLY A 237 -3.29 3.65 16.04
CA GLY A 237 -4.34 3.92 15.07
C GLY A 237 -5.37 4.89 15.67
N TRP A 238 -6.63 4.49 15.74
CA TRP A 238 -7.70 5.25 16.39
C TRP A 238 -8.23 4.59 17.68
N GLY A 239 -7.40 3.74 18.31
CA GLY A 239 -7.63 3.13 19.62
C GLY A 239 -8.58 1.93 19.61
N SER A 240 -8.84 1.31 18.45
CA SER A 240 -9.78 0.18 18.34
C SER A 240 -9.34 -1.03 19.16
N PHE A 241 -8.07 -1.44 19.03
CA PHE A 241 -7.52 -2.54 19.81
C PHE A 241 -7.50 -2.22 21.31
N ALA A 242 -6.99 -1.05 21.69
CA ALA A 242 -6.92 -0.68 23.12
C ALA A 242 -8.30 -0.69 23.80
N ILE A 243 -9.31 -0.11 23.15
CA ILE A 243 -10.67 -0.08 23.66
C ILE A 243 -11.24 -1.49 23.79
N GLU A 244 -11.07 -2.33 22.77
CA GLU A 244 -11.60 -3.70 22.78
C GLU A 244 -10.92 -4.57 23.85
N ALA A 245 -9.60 -4.53 23.92
CA ALA A 245 -8.83 -5.33 24.87
C ALA A 245 -9.17 -5.00 26.32
N VAL A 246 -9.29 -3.71 26.68
CA VAL A 246 -9.68 -3.32 28.04
C VAL A 246 -11.15 -3.65 28.34
N LYS A 247 -12.07 -3.47 27.39
CA LYS A 247 -13.49 -3.85 27.61
C LYS A 247 -13.65 -5.32 27.96
N GLN A 248 -12.85 -6.19 27.33
CA GLN A 248 -12.99 -7.63 27.51
C GLN A 248 -12.24 -8.18 28.70
N THR A 249 -11.05 -7.65 28.96
CA THR A 249 -10.13 -8.25 29.94
C THR A 249 -9.98 -7.42 31.20
N GLY A 250 -10.22 -6.10 31.13
CA GLY A 250 -9.92 -5.17 32.22
C GLY A 250 -8.43 -4.86 32.38
N CYS A 251 -7.58 -5.27 31.43
CA CYS A 251 -6.14 -4.99 31.45
C CYS A 251 -5.83 -3.48 31.42
N ARG A 252 -4.56 -3.12 31.61
CA ARG A 252 -4.07 -1.76 31.41
C ARG A 252 -3.31 -1.67 30.09
N ILE A 253 -3.48 -0.57 29.35
CA ILE A 253 -2.82 -0.37 28.07
C ILE A 253 -2.09 0.97 28.05
N THR A 254 -0.83 0.94 27.65
CA THR A 254 -0.12 2.11 27.14
C THR A 254 -0.02 1.97 25.63
N SER A 255 -0.61 2.91 24.90
CA SER A 255 -0.64 2.93 23.44
C SER A 255 0.20 4.10 22.94
N ILE A 256 1.01 3.88 21.92
CA ILE A 256 1.90 4.90 21.36
C ILE A 256 1.65 5.14 19.87
N THR A 257 1.71 6.40 19.46
CA THR A 257 1.59 6.82 18.06
C THR A 257 2.45 8.04 17.76
N LEU A 258 2.86 8.18 16.50
CA LEU A 258 3.53 9.35 15.96
C LEU A 258 2.57 10.32 15.24
N SER A 259 1.25 10.08 15.30
CA SER A 259 0.23 10.98 14.74
C SER A 259 -0.55 11.70 15.84
N ARG A 260 -0.52 13.03 15.82
CA ARG A 260 -1.29 13.86 16.78
C ARG A 260 -2.79 13.70 16.59
N ARG A 261 -3.28 13.67 15.34
CA ARG A 261 -4.71 13.48 15.03
C ARG A 261 -5.23 12.12 15.44
N GLN A 262 -4.44 11.06 15.25
CA GLN A 262 -4.75 9.72 15.76
C GLN A 262 -4.84 9.72 17.27
N LYS A 263 -3.83 10.28 17.96
CA LYS A 263 -3.85 10.41 19.42
C LYS A 263 -5.11 11.12 19.91
N GLU A 264 -5.40 12.30 19.37
CA GLU A 264 -6.55 13.10 19.80
C GLU A 264 -7.88 12.35 19.61
N LEU A 265 -8.09 11.69 18.46
CA LEU A 265 -9.32 10.95 18.22
C LEU A 265 -9.38 9.66 19.05
N ALA A 266 -8.25 8.96 19.23
CA ALA A 266 -8.18 7.79 20.11
C ALA A 266 -8.51 8.16 21.55
N GLU A 267 -7.94 9.24 22.10
CA GLU A 267 -8.24 9.73 23.45
C GLU A 267 -9.71 10.11 23.61
N ARG A 268 -10.30 10.79 22.61
CA ARG A 268 -11.74 11.08 22.61
C ARG A 268 -12.57 9.79 22.65
N ARG A 269 -12.25 8.79 21.83
CA ARG A 269 -12.95 7.50 21.78
C ARG A 269 -12.81 6.72 23.08
N VAL A 270 -11.61 6.69 23.67
CA VAL A 270 -11.31 6.08 24.98
C VAL A 270 -12.12 6.74 26.09
N LYS A 271 -12.18 8.08 26.11
CA LYS A 271 -12.97 8.84 27.10
C LYS A 271 -14.46 8.57 26.95
N LEU A 272 -14.99 8.59 25.73
CA LEU A 272 -16.39 8.26 25.44
C LEU A 272 -16.75 6.82 25.84
N ALA A 273 -15.80 5.89 25.76
CA ALA A 273 -15.98 4.51 26.24
C ALA A 273 -15.86 4.36 27.76
N GLY A 274 -15.48 5.40 28.52
CA GLY A 274 -15.28 5.34 29.97
C GLY A 274 -13.98 4.67 30.42
N LEU A 275 -13.01 4.48 29.51
CA LEU A 275 -11.82 3.64 29.74
C LEU A 275 -10.53 4.42 29.98
N ALA A 276 -10.61 5.75 30.14
CA ALA A 276 -9.44 6.62 30.33
C ALA A 276 -8.61 6.29 31.58
N HIS A 277 -9.18 5.55 32.54
CA HIS A 277 -8.48 5.08 33.74
C HIS A 277 -7.63 3.81 33.51
N ARG A 278 -7.75 3.17 32.34
CA ARG A 278 -7.04 1.94 31.96
C ARG A 278 -6.23 2.08 30.68
N ILE A 279 -6.53 3.07 29.84
CA ILE A 279 -5.87 3.29 28.56
C ILE A 279 -5.19 4.66 28.58
N GLU A 280 -3.87 4.65 28.39
CA GLU A 280 -3.05 5.85 28.21
C GLU A 280 -2.55 5.89 26.75
N VAL A 281 -2.76 7.01 26.05
CA VAL A 281 -2.28 7.20 24.67
C VAL A 281 -1.17 8.25 24.66
N LYS A 282 0.01 7.90 24.16
CA LYS A 282 1.19 8.79 24.11
C LYS A 282 1.55 9.15 22.67
N PHE A 283 1.91 10.41 22.48
CA PHE A 283 2.57 10.86 21.26
C PHE A 283 4.08 10.62 21.44
N MET A 284 4.56 9.48 20.97
CA MET A 284 5.90 9.00 21.30
C MET A 284 6.36 7.95 20.28
N ASP A 285 7.66 7.99 19.96
CA ASP A 285 8.32 6.93 19.22
C ASP A 285 8.64 5.76 20.15
N TYR A 286 8.49 4.52 19.69
CA TYR A 286 8.81 3.33 20.50
C TYR A 286 10.29 3.31 20.94
N ARG A 287 11.18 3.95 20.17
CA ARG A 287 12.62 4.07 20.47
C ARG A 287 12.92 5.01 21.64
N ASP A 288 11.98 5.90 21.95
CA ASP A 288 12.13 6.89 23.01
C ASP A 288 11.35 6.48 24.27
N LEU A 289 10.75 5.27 24.26
CA LEU A 289 10.03 4.74 25.41
C LEU A 289 11.06 4.31 26.47
N PRO A 290 11.07 4.93 27.67
CA PRO A 290 12.02 4.58 28.70
C PRO A 290 11.77 3.13 29.15
N THR A 291 12.84 2.40 29.46
CA THR A 291 12.73 1.07 30.05
C THR A 291 11.98 1.18 31.37
N PRO A 292 10.76 0.63 31.48
CA PRO A 292 9.98 0.77 32.70
C PRO A 292 10.56 -0.13 33.80
N GLU A 293 10.44 0.29 35.07
CA GLU A 293 10.85 -0.55 36.22
C GLU A 293 10.15 -1.91 36.21
N LYS A 294 8.88 -1.92 35.78
CA LYS A 294 8.12 -3.13 35.48
C LYS A 294 7.96 -3.26 33.96
N PRO A 295 8.57 -4.27 33.32
CA PRO A 295 8.37 -4.58 31.91
C PRO A 295 6.89 -4.81 31.55
N PHE A 296 6.55 -4.64 30.29
CA PHE A 296 5.21 -4.93 29.78
C PHE A 296 4.96 -6.43 29.76
N ASP A 297 3.79 -6.83 30.23
CA ASP A 297 3.40 -8.24 30.24
C ASP A 297 3.06 -8.72 28.81
N LYS A 298 2.67 -7.80 27.92
CA LYS A 298 2.28 -8.07 26.53
C LYS A 298 2.69 -6.91 25.62
N ILE A 299 3.11 -7.19 24.39
CA ILE A 299 3.37 -6.19 23.35
C ILE A 299 2.57 -6.54 22.10
N ILE A 300 1.84 -5.56 21.57
CA ILE A 300 1.00 -5.72 20.38
C ILE A 300 1.44 -4.69 19.34
N SER A 301 1.66 -5.14 18.12
CA SER A 301 2.02 -4.27 17.00
C SER A 301 1.34 -4.76 15.72
N ILE A 302 0.42 -3.94 15.20
CA ILE A 302 -0.42 -4.28 14.06
C ILE A 302 -0.05 -3.34 12.91
N GLU A 303 0.52 -3.90 11.84
CA GLU A 303 0.91 -3.21 10.59
C GLU A 303 1.79 -1.97 10.80
N MET A 304 2.70 -2.08 11.77
CA MET A 304 3.68 -1.03 12.10
C MET A 304 5.09 -1.34 11.55
N ILE A 305 5.43 -2.61 11.33
CA ILE A 305 6.78 -3.06 10.93
C ILE A 305 7.15 -2.51 9.55
N GLU A 306 6.16 -2.34 8.68
CA GLU A 306 6.23 -1.80 7.33
C GLU A 306 6.80 -0.37 7.33
N ALA A 307 6.50 0.40 8.38
CA ALA A 307 6.98 1.76 8.56
C ALA A 307 8.40 1.83 9.15
N VAL A 308 8.94 0.74 9.71
CA VAL A 308 10.28 0.68 10.33
C VAL A 308 11.38 0.69 9.26
N GLY A 309 11.16 -0.06 8.17
CA GLY A 309 12.14 -0.24 7.09
C GLY A 309 13.25 -1.24 7.43
N LYS A 310 13.77 -1.92 6.39
CA LYS A 310 14.70 -3.06 6.49
C LYS A 310 15.91 -2.81 7.40
N ALA A 311 16.52 -1.62 7.29
CA ALA A 311 17.73 -1.27 8.05
C ALA A 311 17.51 -1.19 9.57
N HIS A 312 16.28 -0.95 10.03
CA HIS A 312 15.96 -0.73 11.44
C HIS A 312 15.18 -1.90 12.08
N LEU A 313 14.96 -3.00 11.36
CA LEU A 313 14.24 -4.15 11.89
C LEU A 313 14.92 -4.76 13.13
N ALA A 314 16.25 -4.86 13.12
CA ALA A 314 17.00 -5.36 14.28
C ALA A 314 16.83 -4.45 15.50
N GLU A 315 16.90 -3.13 15.31
CA GLU A 315 16.68 -2.14 16.37
C GLU A 315 15.24 -2.21 16.92
N TYR A 316 14.25 -2.40 16.05
CA TYR A 316 12.85 -2.56 16.44
C TYR A 316 12.63 -3.77 17.35
N PHE A 317 13.13 -4.95 16.96
CA PHE A 317 13.00 -6.15 17.80
C PHE A 317 13.86 -6.07 19.07
N ALA A 318 15.02 -5.39 19.05
CA ALA A 318 15.82 -5.14 20.25
C ALA A 318 15.10 -4.25 21.28
N ALA A 319 14.39 -3.21 20.82
CA ALA A 319 13.56 -2.38 21.67
C ALA A 319 12.43 -3.20 22.32
N ILE A 320 11.74 -4.02 21.52
CA ILE A 320 10.68 -4.92 22.02
C ILE A 320 11.23 -5.90 23.06
N HIS A 321 12.38 -6.52 22.80
CA HIS A 321 13.03 -7.44 23.73
C HIS A 321 13.32 -6.76 25.07
N THR A 322 13.75 -5.50 25.06
CA THR A 322 14.05 -4.73 26.28
C THR A 322 12.79 -4.36 27.07
N LEU A 323 11.68 -4.12 26.37
CA LEU A 323 10.42 -3.67 26.99
C LEU A 323 9.53 -4.82 27.48
N LEU A 324 9.73 -6.03 26.96
CA LEU A 324 8.90 -7.19 27.24
C LEU A 324 9.35 -7.90 28.53
N ASN A 325 8.39 -8.36 29.32
CA ASN A 325 8.64 -9.22 30.47
C ASN A 325 9.42 -10.50 30.02
N PRO A 326 10.63 -10.75 30.54
CA PRO A 326 11.48 -11.84 30.06
C PRO A 326 10.94 -13.23 30.42
N ASP A 327 10.13 -13.33 31.47
CA ASP A 327 9.69 -14.63 32.02
C ASP A 327 8.33 -15.08 31.43
N THR A 328 7.42 -14.13 31.21
CA THR A 328 6.02 -14.42 30.85
C THR A 328 5.49 -13.59 29.69
N GLY A 329 6.32 -12.72 29.12
CA GLY A 329 5.91 -11.77 28.11
C GLY A 329 5.54 -12.43 26.78
N ILE A 330 4.49 -11.92 26.14
CA ILE A 330 4.09 -12.32 24.79
C ILE A 330 4.05 -11.09 23.90
N ALA A 331 4.80 -11.13 22.79
CA ALA A 331 4.71 -10.16 21.72
C ALA A 331 3.95 -10.75 20.53
N MET A 332 2.96 -10.03 20.00
CA MET A 332 2.17 -10.47 18.85
C MET A 332 2.15 -9.40 17.75
N PHE A 333 2.37 -9.86 16.52
CA PHE A 333 2.55 -9.00 15.35
C PHE A 333 1.57 -9.35 14.24
N GLN A 334 1.11 -8.33 13.52
CA GLN A 334 0.58 -8.47 12.17
C GLN A 334 1.41 -7.57 11.27
N CYS A 335 1.88 -8.12 10.15
CA CYS A 335 2.66 -7.39 9.17
C CYS A 335 2.39 -7.95 7.77
N ILE A 336 2.51 -7.06 6.79
CA ILE A 336 2.57 -7.41 5.38
C ILE A 336 3.97 -7.94 5.10
N THR A 337 4.05 -9.17 4.59
CA THR A 337 5.31 -9.81 4.19
C THR A 337 5.27 -10.18 2.71
N ILE A 338 6.46 -10.31 2.13
CA ILE A 338 6.64 -10.73 0.74
C ILE A 338 7.51 -12.00 0.77
N PRO A 339 7.20 -13.03 -0.03
CA PRO A 339 8.05 -14.22 -0.17
C PRO A 339 9.52 -13.85 -0.48
N GLU A 340 10.46 -14.50 0.19
CA GLU A 340 11.90 -14.22 0.07
C GLU A 340 12.43 -14.34 -1.38
N ALA A 341 11.90 -15.30 -2.16
CA ALA A 341 12.24 -15.46 -3.57
C ALA A 341 11.92 -14.23 -4.43
N LEU A 342 10.97 -13.38 -4.00
CA LEU A 342 10.63 -12.12 -4.67
C LEU A 342 11.48 -10.95 -4.18
N HIS A 343 12.14 -11.08 -3.02
CA HIS A 343 13.08 -10.09 -2.50
C HIS A 343 14.47 -10.20 -3.17
N ALA A 344 14.98 -11.41 -3.38
CA ALA A 344 16.30 -11.63 -3.98
C ALA A 344 16.41 -11.15 -5.44
N ALA A 345 15.29 -11.08 -6.16
CA ALA A 345 15.24 -10.56 -7.53
C ALA A 345 15.34 -9.02 -7.62
N GLY A 346 15.19 -8.29 -6.51
CA GLY A 346 15.31 -6.83 -6.46
C GLY A 346 16.64 -6.32 -5.89
N ASP A 347 17.27 -7.11 -5.02
CA ASP A 347 18.62 -6.84 -4.50
C ASP A 347 19.60 -7.66 -5.37
N GLY A 348 20.08 -7.09 -6.47
CA GLY A 348 21.06 -7.70 -7.39
C GLY A 348 22.42 -8.01 -6.75
N LYS A 349 22.43 -8.90 -5.75
CA LYS A 349 23.56 -9.49 -5.07
C LYS A 349 23.13 -10.86 -4.55
N SER A 350 23.11 -11.85 -5.44
CA SER A 350 23.43 -13.21 -5.04
C SER A 350 24.89 -13.24 -4.62
N GLY A 351 25.16 -13.74 -3.41
CA GLY A 351 26.52 -13.99 -2.91
C GLY A 351 27.26 -15.07 -3.69
#